data_AF-A0A9W5F4W3-F1
#
_entry.id   AF-A0A9W5F4W3-F1
#
_cell.length_a   1.000
_cell.length_b   1.000
_cell.length_c   1.000
_cell.angle_alpha   90.00
_cell.angle_beta   90.00
_cell.angle_gamma   90.00
#
_symmetry.space_group_name_H-M   'P 1'
#
loop_
_entity.id
_entity.type
_entity.pdbx_description
1 polymer ?
#
loop_
_entity_poly.entity_id
_entity_poly.type
_entity_poly.pdbx_seq_one_letter_code
_entity_poly.pdbx_strand_id
1 'polypeptide(L)' 'MSGRDDLAKRARKVDDPLKLVIVRDMWLTGFDAPCMHMMYIDKPMRVMG' A
#
# COMPACT_ATOMS: atom_id res chain seq x y z
N MET A 1 17.33 -7.36 1.63
CA MET A 1 16.02 -7.14 0.95
C MET A 1 14.90 -7.75 1.83
N SER A 2 14.50 -7.12 2.94
CA SER A 2 13.40 -7.70 3.77
C SER A 2 12.32 -6.69 4.20
N GLY A 3 12.70 -5.45 4.55
CA GLY A 3 11.75 -4.52 5.16
C GLY A 3 10.53 -4.14 4.32
N ARG A 4 10.62 -4.14 2.98
CA ARG A 4 9.47 -3.83 2.09
C ARG A 4 8.45 -4.97 2.05
N ASP A 5 8.92 -6.21 2.03
CA ASP A 5 8.06 -7.40 1.97
C ASP A 5 7.38 -7.63 3.32
N ASP A 6 8.07 -7.29 4.41
CA ASP A 6 7.51 -7.39 5.76
C ASP A 6 6.37 -6.38 5.97
N LEU A 7 6.51 -5.15 5.47
CA LEU A 7 5.43 -4.17 5.49
C LEU A 7 4.24 -4.62 4.64
N ALA A 8 4.47 -5.21 3.46
CA ALA A 8 3.40 -5.75 2.62
C ALA A 8 2.62 -6.86 3.32
N LYS A 9 3.32 -7.77 4.01
CA LYS A 9 2.70 -8.87 4.77
C LYS A 9 1.87 -8.36 5.95
N ARG A 10 2.36 -7.34 6.66
CA ARG A 10 1.64 -6.73 7.78
C ARG A 10 0.42 -5.95 7.32
N ALA A 11 0.55 -5.17 6.24
CA ALA A 11 -0.54 -4.38 5.68
C ALA A 11 -1.70 -5.21 5.10
N ARG A 12 -1.53 -6.52 4.88
CA ARG A 12 -2.62 -7.44 4.48
C ARG A 12 -3.38 -8.04 5.66
N LYS A 13 -2.83 -7.98 6.87
CA LYS A 13 -3.43 -8.57 8.07
C LYS A 13 -4.37 -7.54 8.72
N VAL A 14 -5.66 -7.88 8.79
CA VAL A 14 -6.70 -7.02 9.36
C VAL A 14 -6.43 -6.71 10.84
N ASP A 15 -5.88 -7.67 11.58
CA ASP A 15 -5.59 -7.55 13.01
C ASP A 15 -4.19 -6.96 13.31
N ASP A 16 -3.41 -6.58 12.30
CA ASP A 16 -2.10 -5.97 12.56
C ASP A 16 -2.27 -4.54 13.12
N PRO A 17 -1.47 -4.15 14.13
CA PRO A 17 -1.53 -2.80 14.68
C PRO A 17 -1.07 -1.70 13.69
N LEU A 18 -0.47 -2.05 12.55
CA LEU A 18 -0.06 -1.11 11.51
C LEU A 18 -1.28 -0.38 10.90
N LYS A 19 -1.33 0.96 11.05
CA LYS A 19 -2.46 1.79 10.58
C LYS A 19 -2.19 2.63 9.33
N LEU A 20 -0.93 3.01 9.08
CA LEU A 20 -0.56 3.87 7.97
C LEU A 20 0.77 3.42 7.37
N VAL A 21 0.85 3.41 6.05
CA VAL A 21 2.09 3.17 5.31
C VAL A 21 2.21 4.26 4.24
N ILE A 22 3.34 4.97 4.26
CA ILE A 22 3.68 5.93 3.22
C ILE A 22 4.60 5.22 2.24
N VAL A 23 4.16 5.11 0.99
CA VAL A 23 4.90 4.48 -0.10
C VAL A 23 5.19 5.48 -1.20
N ARG A 24 6.25 5.23 -1.97
CA ARG A 24 6.55 5.96 -3.20
C ARG A 24 6.60 4.95 -4.35
N ASP A 25 5.71 5.11 -5.33
CA ASP A 25 5.61 4.33 -6.57
C ASP A 25 5.34 2.81 -6.46
N MET A 26 5.20 2.27 -5.24
CA MET A 26 4.78 0.89 -5.00
C MET A 26 3.33 0.86 -4.51
N TRP A 27 2.66 -0.29 -4.65
CA TRP A 27 1.29 -0.55 -4.17
C TRP A 27 0.18 0.33 -4.78
N LEU A 28 0.53 1.15 -5.78
CA LEU A 28 -0.45 1.91 -6.58
C LEU A 28 -1.21 1.02 -7.59
N THR A 29 -0.67 -0.16 -7.91
CA THR A 29 -1.26 -1.16 -8.79
C THR A 29 -0.95 -2.56 -8.28
N GLY A 30 -1.90 -3.50 -8.33
CA GLY A 30 -1.67 -4.92 -8.01
C GLY A 30 -1.45 -5.24 -6.52
N PHE A 31 -1.59 -4.27 -5.61
CA PHE A 31 -1.61 -4.53 -4.18
C PHE A 31 -3.05 -4.65 -3.69
N ASP A 32 -3.38 -5.84 -3.20
CA ASP A 32 -4.70 -6.16 -2.65
C ASP A 32 -4.57 -6.46 -1.15
N ALA A 33 -5.36 -5.76 -0.36
CA ALA A 33 -5.43 -5.89 1.09
C ALA A 33 -6.85 -5.54 1.56
N PRO A 34 -7.57 -6.48 2.21
CA PRO A 34 -8.98 -6.28 2.57
C PRO A 34 -9.21 -5.15 3.58
N CYS A 35 -8.19 -4.78 4.36
CA CYS A 35 -8.23 -3.66 5.32
C CYS A 35 -7.90 -2.29 4.72
N MET A 36 -7.56 -2.21 3.43
CA MET A 36 -7.17 -0.96 2.78
C MET A 36 -8.40 -0.29 2.15
N HIS A 37 -9.14 0.48 2.94
CA HIS A 37 -10.37 1.16 2.50
C HIS A 37 -10.14 2.52 1.83
N MET A 38 -8.99 3.15 2.05
CA MET A 38 -8.73 4.54 1.63
C MET A 38 -7.26 4.73 1.24
N MET A 39 -7.02 5.33 0.07
CA MET A 39 -5.70 5.69 -0.43
C MET A 39 -5.67 7.19 -0.73
N TYR A 40 -4.76 7.91 -0.09
CA TYR A 40 -4.47 9.31 -0.40
C TYR A 40 -3.29 9.35 -1.38
N ILE A 41 -3.47 10.01 -2.53
CA ILE A 41 -2.45 10.12 -3.57
C ILE A 41 -2.11 11.59 -3.76
N ASP A 42 -0.91 11.97 -3.32
CA ASP A 42 -0.32 13.29 -3.54
C ASP A 42 0.72 13.23 -4.67
N LYS A 43 0.30 12.76 -5.84
CA LYS A 43 1.14 12.63 -7.05
C LYS A 43 0.29 12.81 -8.30
N PRO A 44 0.76 13.55 -9.33
CA PRO A 44 0.07 13.61 -10.61
C PRO A 44 0.05 12.22 -11.26
N MET A 45 -1.11 11.55 -11.18
CA MET A 45 -1.36 10.28 -11.83
C MET A 45 -1.59 10.52 -13.32
N ARG A 46 -0.75 9.91 -14.17
CA ARG A 46 -0.99 9.90 -15.62
C ARG A 46 -1.73 8.62 -15.97
N VAL A 47 -2.92 8.75 -16.55
CA VAL A 47 -3.59 7.63 -17.23
C VAL A 47 -2.87 7.38 -18.54
N MET A 48 -2.43 6.14 -18.78
CA MET A 48 -2.01 5.72 -20.11
C MET A 48 -3.28 5.55 -20.96
N GLY A 49 -3.42 6.39 -21.98
CA GLY A 49 -4.41 6.22 -23.04
C GLY A 49 -3.95 5.21 -24.08
#